data_AF-A0A937TJ50-F1
#
_entry.id   AF-A0A937TJ50-F1
#
_cell.length_a   1.000
_cell.length_b   1.000
_cell.length_c   1.000
_cell.angle_alpha   90.00
_cell.angle_beta   90.00
_cell.angle_gamma   90.00
#
_symmetry.space_group_name_H-M   'P 1'
#
loop_
_entity.id
_entity.type
_entity.pdbx_description
1 polymer ?
#
loop_
_entity_poly.entity_id
_entity_poly.type
_entity_poly.pdbx_seq_one_letter_code
_entity_poly.pdbx_strand_id
1 'polypeptide(L)'
;MKNLVLILLLLSSIVSFSQKISRGPDIGEIYFLGPTHTTDGLYYSIDFGVTAVCMDSIKNIITIAADITPGGIYCYTYPISLYYSTNYGNAYSWEF
;
A
#
# COMPACT_ATOMS: atom_id res chain seq x y z
N MET A 1 16.85 -34.33 11.03
CA MET A 1 16.65 -32.99 11.63
C MET A 1 16.95 -31.85 10.65
N LYS A 2 18.08 -31.85 9.94
CA LYS A 2 18.41 -30.84 8.90
C LYS A 2 17.28 -30.57 7.89
N ASN A 3 16.69 -31.62 7.34
CA ASN A 3 15.64 -31.48 6.32
C ASN A 3 14.35 -30.86 6.88
N LEU A 4 14.07 -31.08 8.17
CA LEU A 4 12.87 -30.54 8.83
C LEU A 4 13.00 -29.04 9.10
N VAL A 5 14.20 -28.59 9.50
CA VAL A 5 14.53 -27.15 9.63
C VAL A 5 14.44 -26.44 8.29
N LEU A 6 14.91 -27.07 7.22
CA LEU A 6 14.82 -26.53 5.86
C LEU A 6 13.37 -26.34 5.41
N ILE A 7 12.51 -27.33 5.68
CA ILE A 7 11.08 -27.28 5.38
C ILE A 7 10.41 -26.15 6.18
N LEU A 8 10.72 -26.02 7.48
CA LEU A 8 10.19 -24.93 8.31
C LEU A 8 10.59 -23.54 7.82
N LEU A 9 11.85 -23.35 7.40
CA LEU A 9 12.34 -22.09 6.81
C LEU A 9 11.66 -21.78 5.47
N LEU A 10 11.44 -22.80 4.64
CA LEU A 10 10.68 -22.64 3.40
C LEU A 10 9.24 -22.23 3.68
N LEU A 11 8.56 -22.87 4.63
CA LEU A 11 7.19 -22.52 5.00
C LEU A 11 7.09 -21.10 5.57
N SER A 12 8.06 -20.63 6.36
CA SER A 12 8.05 -19.26 6.89
C SER A 12 8.19 -18.20 5.80
N SER A 13 8.88 -18.51 4.69
CA SER A 13 8.99 -17.58 3.55
C SER A 13 7.68 -17.40 2.78
N ILE A 14 6.78 -18.39 2.79
CA ILE A 14 5.49 -18.32 2.10
C ILE A 14 4.52 -17.36 2.82
N VAL A 15 4.74 -17.13 4.11
CA VAL A 15 3.96 -16.18 4.93
C VAL A 15 4.56 -14.77 4.91
N SER A 16 5.58 -14.52 4.08
CA SER A 16 6.18 -13.18 3.97
C SER A 16 5.11 -12.17 3.56
N PHE A 17 5.00 -11.10 4.36
CA PHE A 17 4.05 -10.01 4.20
C PHE A 17 3.81 -9.66 2.74
N SER A 18 2.60 -9.91 2.24
CA SER A 18 2.16 -9.37 0.94
C SER A 18 1.97 -7.88 1.12
N GLN A 19 3.04 -7.11 0.87
CA GLN A 19 2.98 -5.66 0.84
C GLN A 19 2.05 -5.23 -0.30
N LYS A 20 1.02 -4.46 0.02
CA LYS A 20 0.07 -3.93 -0.96
C LYS A 20 0.73 -2.74 -1.62
N ILE A 21 1.15 -2.91 -2.87
CA ILE A 21 1.84 -1.90 -3.67
C ILE A 21 1.11 -1.72 -5.00
N SER A 22 1.05 -0.49 -5.49
CA SER A 22 0.50 -0.15 -6.80
C SER A 22 1.43 0.85 -7.49
N ARG A 23 1.62 0.70 -8.80
CA ARG A 23 2.45 1.59 -9.60
C ARG A 23 1.59 2.69 -10.19
N GLY A 24 2.00 3.95 -10.01
CA GLY A 24 1.37 5.09 -10.65
C GLY A 24 1.73 5.23 -12.14
N PRO A 25 1.15 6.21 -12.83
CA PRO A 25 1.44 6.46 -14.25
C PRO A 25 2.89 6.92 -14.47
N ASP A 26 3.44 7.73 -13.57
CA ASP A 26 4.77 8.32 -13.76
C ASP A 26 5.90 7.32 -13.49
N ILE A 27 7.09 7.62 -14.04
CA ILE A 27 8.29 6.79 -13.83
C ILE A 27 8.74 6.96 -12.38
N GLY A 28 8.94 5.84 -11.68
CA GLY A 28 9.33 5.83 -10.26
C GLY A 28 8.18 6.01 -9.28
N GLU A 29 6.98 6.29 -9.79
CA GLU A 29 5.78 6.49 -8.97
C GLU A 29 5.24 5.18 -8.40
N ILE A 30 5.20 5.08 -7.09
CA ILE A 30 4.60 3.95 -6.37
C ILE A 30 3.78 4.42 -5.18
N TYR A 31 2.72 3.66 -4.92
CA TYR A 31 1.88 3.76 -3.74
C TYR A 31 1.97 2.44 -2.99
N PHE A 32 2.13 2.47 -1.68
CA PHE A 32 2.15 1.24 -0.89
C PHE A 32 1.57 1.44 0.49
N LEU A 33 1.10 0.34 1.09
CA LEU A 33 0.64 0.33 2.47
C LEU A 33 1.78 -0.07 3.40
N GLY A 34 1.94 0.66 4.48
CA GLY A 34 2.96 0.41 5.49
C GLY A 34 2.50 0.84 6.88
N PRO A 35 3.19 0.41 7.94
CA PRO A 35 2.82 0.77 9.30
C PRO A 35 2.99 2.27 9.56
N THR A 36 2.11 2.82 10.40
CA THR A 36 2.28 4.12 11.08
C THR A 36 2.28 3.89 12.60
N HIS A 37 2.30 4.96 13.39
CA HIS A 37 2.20 4.85 14.86
C HIS A 37 0.89 4.24 15.36
N THR A 38 -0.20 4.30 14.57
CA THR A 38 -1.54 3.93 15.04
C THR A 38 -2.32 2.98 14.11
N THR A 39 -2.00 2.94 12.82
CA THR A 39 -2.70 2.11 11.81
C THR A 39 -1.83 1.93 10.57
N ASP A 40 -2.35 1.34 9.49
CA ASP A 40 -1.66 1.32 8.21
C ASP A 40 -1.81 2.68 7.51
N GLY A 41 -0.71 3.17 6.95
CA GLY A 41 -0.64 4.41 6.18
C GLY A 41 -0.52 4.11 4.70
N LEU A 42 -1.10 4.99 3.89
CA LEU A 42 -0.81 5.09 2.47
C LEU A 42 0.48 5.90 2.31
N TYR A 43 1.49 5.30 1.71
CA TYR A 43 2.73 5.96 1.36
C TYR A 43 2.82 6.19 -0.15
N TYR A 44 3.46 7.29 -0.51
CA TYR A 44 3.72 7.70 -1.89
C TYR A 44 5.21 7.95 -2.09
N SER A 45 5.72 7.53 -3.24
CA SER A 45 7.12 7.70 -3.65
C SER A 45 7.18 8.05 -5.13
N ILE A 46 8.17 8.86 -5.50
CA ILE A 46 8.48 9.23 -6.90
C ILE A 46 9.85 8.72 -7.36
N ASP A 47 10.59 8.02 -6.51
CA ASP A 47 11.98 7.62 -6.76
C ASP A 47 12.18 6.11 -6.60
N PHE A 48 11.20 5.31 -7.04
CA PHE A 48 11.22 3.84 -6.95
C PHE A 48 11.27 3.31 -5.51
N GLY A 49 10.84 4.10 -4.53
CA GLY A 49 10.77 3.73 -3.12
C GLY A 49 12.06 3.99 -2.35
N VAL A 50 12.98 4.80 -2.88
CA VAL A 50 14.17 5.24 -2.14
C VAL A 50 13.75 6.19 -1.01
N THR A 51 12.79 7.07 -1.27
CA THR A 51 12.13 7.91 -0.27
C THR A 51 10.62 7.78 -0.40
N ALA A 52 9.90 7.89 0.73
CA ALA A 52 8.45 7.82 0.72
C ALA A 52 7.84 8.78 1.74
N VAL A 53 6.69 9.34 1.40
CA VAL A 53 5.91 10.25 2.25
C VAL A 53 4.62 9.55 2.62
N CYS A 54 4.27 9.56 3.91
CA CYS A 54 2.96 9.10 4.36
C CYS A 54 1.92 10.15 3.97
N MET A 55 0.97 9.78 3.10
CA MET A 55 -0.07 10.66 2.56
C MET A 55 -1.30 10.71 3.47
N ASP A 56 -1.67 9.55 4.03
CA ASP A 56 -2.81 9.44 4.95
C ASP A 56 -2.67 8.17 5.82
N SER A 57 -3.31 8.19 6.99
CA SER A 57 -3.41 7.05 7.92
C SER A 57 -4.85 6.53 7.93
N ILE A 58 -5.12 5.52 7.11
CA ILE A 58 -6.48 5.05 6.83
C ILE A 58 -6.75 3.76 7.61
N LYS A 59 -7.71 3.82 8.53
CA LYS A 59 -8.13 2.63 9.28
C LYS A 59 -8.76 1.59 8.35
N ASN A 60 -8.43 0.32 8.60
CA ASN A 60 -9.03 -0.84 7.95
C ASN A 60 -8.86 -0.86 6.42
N ILE A 61 -7.77 -0.31 5.90
CA ILE A 61 -7.46 -0.35 4.47
C ILE A 61 -7.16 -1.79 4.02
N ILE A 62 -7.89 -2.25 3.02
CA ILE A 62 -7.78 -3.61 2.47
C ILE A 62 -6.90 -3.62 1.24
N THR A 63 -7.06 -2.69 0.31
CA THR A 63 -6.21 -2.63 -0.88
C THR A 63 -6.24 -1.24 -1.50
N ILE A 64 -5.29 -1.01 -2.40
CA ILE A 64 -5.16 0.22 -3.18
C ILE A 64 -4.94 -0.11 -4.66
N ALA A 65 -5.30 0.83 -5.53
CA ALA A 65 -4.95 0.80 -6.94
C ALA A 65 -4.71 2.23 -7.42
N ALA A 66 -3.55 2.52 -7.98
CA ALA A 66 -3.29 3.80 -8.63
C ALA A 66 -4.12 3.89 -9.93
N ASP A 67 -4.65 5.07 -10.21
CA ASP A 67 -5.30 5.38 -11.48
C ASP A 67 -4.24 5.71 -12.55
N ILE A 68 -4.64 5.73 -13.82
CA ILE A 68 -3.77 6.18 -14.91
C ILE A 68 -3.57 7.70 -14.91
N THR A 69 -4.46 8.46 -14.26
CA THR A 69 -4.32 9.90 -14.07
C THR A 69 -3.34 10.20 -12.93
N PRO A 70 -2.39 11.14 -13.12
CA PRO A 70 -1.47 11.55 -12.06
C PRO A 70 -2.21 11.97 -10.79
N GLY A 71 -1.80 11.43 -9.65
CA GLY A 71 -2.44 11.67 -8.35
C GLY A 71 -3.75 10.92 -8.12
N GLY A 72 -4.25 10.17 -9.10
CA GLY A 72 -5.42 9.32 -8.94
C GLY A 72 -5.10 8.04 -8.17
N ILE A 73 -5.88 7.72 -7.13
CA ILE A 73 -5.78 6.46 -6.39
C ILE A 73 -7.12 6.03 -5.82
N TYR A 74 -7.40 4.73 -5.95
CA TYR A 74 -8.52 4.06 -5.33
C TYR A 74 -8.07 3.36 -4.05
N CYS A 75 -8.94 3.38 -3.05
CA CYS A 75 -8.75 2.71 -1.76
C CYS A 75 -10.00 1.92 -1.42
N TYR A 76 -9.82 0.66 -1.02
CA TYR A 76 -10.89 -0.20 -0.54
C TYR A 76 -10.73 -0.47 0.95
N THR A 77 -11.76 -0.21 1.76
CA THR A 77 -11.69 -0.34 3.23
C THR A 77 -12.77 -1.27 3.80
N TYR A 78 -12.58 -1.70 5.05
CA TYR A 78 -13.60 -2.39 5.84
C TYR A 78 -14.28 -1.44 6.85
N PRO A 79 -15.63 -1.43 6.96
CA PRO A 79 -16.59 -2.18 6.15
C PRO A 79 -16.69 -1.65 4.71
N ILE A 80 -16.85 -2.61 3.77
CA ILE A 80 -16.78 -2.50 2.30
C ILE A 80 -17.17 -1.13 1.76
N SER A 81 -16.18 -0.28 1.52
CA SER A 81 -16.33 1.04 0.90
C SER A 81 -15.19 1.25 -0.10
N LEU A 82 -15.52 1.70 -1.31
CA LEU A 82 -14.55 2.12 -2.31
C LEU A 82 -14.46 3.64 -2.26
N TYR A 83 -13.25 4.16 -2.11
CA TYR A 83 -12.97 5.59 -2.16
C TYR A 83 -12.02 5.87 -3.31
N TYR A 84 -12.10 7.08 -3.84
CA TYR A 84 -11.19 7.60 -4.85
C TYR A 84 -10.62 8.95 -4.38
N SER A 85 -9.38 9.23 -4.76
CA SER A 85 -8.74 10.53 -4.55
C SER A 85 -8.01 10.92 -5.83
N THR A 86 -8.11 12.20 -6.20
CA THR A 86 -7.32 12.82 -7.29
C THR A 86 -6.08 13.55 -6.77
N ASN A 87 -5.77 13.44 -5.48
CA ASN A 87 -4.69 14.17 -4.82
C ASN A 87 -3.77 13.22 -4.04
N TYR A 88 -3.31 12.18 -4.72
CA TYR A 88 -2.33 11.21 -4.24
C TYR A 88 -2.76 10.48 -2.95
N GLY A 89 -4.06 10.47 -2.65
CA GLY A 89 -4.61 9.92 -1.41
C GLY A 89 -4.22 10.71 -0.16
N ASN A 90 -4.00 12.02 -0.29
CA ASN A 90 -3.78 12.91 0.85
C ASN A 90 -5.00 12.89 1.79
N ALA A 91 -4.77 13.08 3.08
CA ALA A 91 -5.83 13.24 4.07
C ALA A 91 -6.91 14.24 3.58
N TYR A 92 -8.17 13.88 3.78
CA TYR A 92 -9.36 14.65 3.38
C TYR A 92 -9.60 14.81 1.87
N SER A 93 -8.87 14.10 1.00
CA SER A 93 -9.09 14.13 -0.45
C SER A 93 -9.95 12.99 -0.99
N TRP A 94 -10.50 12.16 -0.11
CA TRP A 94 -11.26 10.96 -0.49
C TRP A 94 -12.72 11.27 -0.79
N GLU A 95 -13.19 10.78 -1.93
CA GLU A 95 -14.56 10.83 -2.42
C GLU A 95 -15.15 9.41 -2.50
N PHE A 96 -16.46 9.28 -2.34
CA PHE A 96 -17.22 8.01 -2.33
C PHE A 96 -18.05 7.84 -3.61
#